data_AF-A0A537B4F9-F1
#
_entry.id   AF-A0A537B4F9-F1
#
_cell.length_a   1.000
_cell.length_b   1.000
_cell.length_c   1.000
_cell.angle_alpha   90.00
_cell.angle_beta   90.00
_cell.angle_gamma   90.00
#
_symmetry.space_group_name_H-M   'P 1'
#
loop_
_entity.id
_entity.type
_entity.pdbx_description
1 polymer ?
#
loop_
_entity_poly.entity_id
_entity_poly.type
_entity_poly.pdbx_seq_one_letter_code
_entity_poly.pdbx_strand_id
1 'polypeptide(L)' 'ESREALETRLEEASKRFRDSPPRPAHWGGYRLAPERFEFWQGRKDRLHDRLCYRRAGGAWKIERLAP' A
#
# COMPACT_ATOMS: atom_id res chain seq x y z
N GLU A 1 -20.25 -12.29 -11.61
CA GLU A 1 -19.60 -13.19 -12.58
C GLU A 1 -19.47 -14.56 -11.94
N SER A 2 -19.68 -15.65 -12.70
CA SER A 2 -19.43 -17.01 -12.20
C SER A 2 -17.96 -17.37 -12.38
N ARG A 3 -17.52 -18.44 -11.70
CA ARG A 3 -16.17 -18.99 -11.87
C ARG A 3 -15.89 -19.38 -13.31
N GLU A 4 -16.83 -20.06 -13.97
CA GLU A 4 -16.70 -20.52 -15.36
C GLU A 4 -16.50 -19.33 -16.33
N ALA A 5 -17.16 -18.19 -16.06
CA ALA A 5 -16.98 -16.98 -16.85
C ALA A 5 -15.56 -16.42 -16.73
N LEU A 6 -14.91 -16.50 -15.56
CA LEU A 6 -13.53 -16.08 -15.37
C LEU A 6 -12.53 -17.04 -16.03
N GLU A 7 -12.77 -18.35 -15.94
CA GLU A 7 -11.94 -19.38 -16.58
C GLU A 7 -11.95 -19.23 -18.11
N THR A 8 -13.12 -18.98 -18.69
CA THR A 8 -13.27 -18.72 -20.13
C THR A 8 -12.45 -17.49 -20.56
N ARG A 9 -12.54 -16.38 -19.83
CA ARG A 9 -11.79 -15.14 -20.13
C ARG A 9 -10.27 -15.33 -19.98
N LEU A 10 -9.83 -16.16 -19.04
CA LEU A 10 -8.42 -16.51 -18.86
C LEU A 10 -7.89 -17.32 -20.05
N GLU A 11 -8.64 -18.33 -20.52
CA GLU A 11 -8.26 -19.12 -21.69
C GLU A 11 -8.14 -18.25 -22.94
N GLU A 12 -9.12 -17.36 -23.18
CA GLU A 12 -9.12 -16.42 -24.30
C GLU A 12 -7.90 -15.48 -24.25
N ALA A 13 -7.61 -14.91 -23.08
CA ALA A 13 -6.46 -14.04 -22.88
C ALA A 13 -5.14 -14.79 -23.10
N SER A 14 -5.03 -16.02 -22.59
CA SER A 14 -3.82 -16.85 -22.72
C SER A 14 -3.52 -17.20 -24.18
N LYS A 15 -4.55 -17.57 -24.96
CA LYS A 15 -4.42 -17.81 -26.40
C LYS A 15 -4.04 -16.54 -27.17
N ARG A 16 -4.66 -15.41 -26.82
CA ARG A 16 -4.45 -14.13 -27.49
C ARG A 16 -3.05 -13.55 -27.27
N PHE A 17 -2.53 -13.64 -26.06
CA PHE A 17 -1.32 -12.91 -25.66
C PHE A 17 -0.08 -13.79 -25.48
N ARG A 18 -0.25 -15.12 -25.35
CA ARG A 18 0.84 -16.10 -25.15
C ARG A 18 1.82 -15.62 -24.05
N ASP A 19 3.12 -15.68 -24.32
CA ASP A 19 4.18 -15.37 -23.35
C ASP A 19 4.47 -13.86 -23.23
N SER A 20 3.77 -13.00 -23.96
CA SER A 20 4.04 -11.55 -23.96
C SER A 20 2.75 -10.71 -23.93
N PRO A 21 1.97 -10.78 -22.84
CA PRO A 21 0.84 -9.89 -22.66
C PRO A 21 1.29 -8.43 -22.50
N PRO A 22 0.69 -7.48 -23.25
CA PRO A 22 0.94 -6.08 -23.03
C PRO A 22 0.38 -5.67 -21.67
N ARG A 23 1.08 -4.78 -20.98
CA ARG A 23 0.57 -4.18 -19.74
C ARG A 23 -0.71 -3.37 -20.05
N PRO A 24 -1.86 -3.68 -19.43
CA PRO A 24 -3.08 -2.91 -19.65
C PRO A 24 -2.89 -1.43 -19.28
N ALA A 25 -3.57 -0.52 -19.99
CA ALA A 25 -3.45 0.93 -19.76
C ALA A 25 -3.85 1.35 -18.33
N HIS A 26 -4.78 0.62 -17.71
CA HIS A 26 -5.23 0.85 -16.34
C HIS A 26 -4.34 0.17 -15.28
N TRP A 27 -3.39 -0.68 -15.69
CA TRP A 27 -2.51 -1.40 -14.78
C TRP A 27 -1.22 -0.61 -14.53
N GLY A 28 -1.00 -0.24 -13.27
CA GLY A 28 0.12 0.57 -12.84
C GLY A 28 0.31 0.49 -11.32
N GLY A 29 1.05 1.45 -10.78
CA GLY A 29 1.31 1.55 -9.35
C GLY A 29 0.69 2.81 -8.73
N TYR A 30 0.49 2.75 -7.42
CA TYR A 30 0.12 3.91 -6.60
C TYR A 30 1.30 4.29 -5.71
N ARG A 31 1.44 5.60 -5.45
CA ARG A 31 2.40 6.13 -4.47
C ARG A 31 1.66 6.72 -3.29
N LEU A 32 1.90 6.17 -2.11
CA LEU A 32 1.46 6.78 -0.85
C LEU A 32 2.46 7.87 -0.44
N ALA A 33 2.04 9.14 -0.51
CA ALA A 33 2.80 10.25 0.03
C ALA A 33 2.34 10.50 1.48
N PRO A 34 3.16 10.21 2.50
CA PRO A 34 2.71 10.30 3.88
C PRO A 34 2.54 11.76 4.31
N GLU A 35 1.38 12.07 4.89
CA GLU A 35 1.17 13.31 5.65
C GLU A 35 1.45 13.10 7.15
N ARG A 36 1.34 11.84 7.61
CA ARG A 36 1.59 11.40 8.97
C ARG A 36 2.10 9.97 8.99
N PHE A 37 3.04 9.67 9.88
CA PHE A 37 3.43 8.31 10.23
C PHE A 37 3.92 8.25 11.68
N GLU A 38 3.99 7.04 12.25
CA GLU A 38 4.34 6.84 13.65
C GLU A 38 5.35 5.71 13.80
N PHE A 39 6.39 5.94 14.58
CA PHE A 39 7.22 4.86 15.12
C PHE A 39 6.70 4.50 16.51
N TRP A 40 6.33 3.24 16.67
CA TRP A 40 5.84 2.68 17.91
C TRP A 40 6.84 1.63 18.39
N GLN A 41 7.38 1.81 19.59
CA GLN A 41 8.36 0.92 20.19
C GLN A 41 7.81 0.35 21.50
N GLY A 42 7.65 -0.97 21.53
CA GLY A 42 7.15 -1.71 22.68
C GLY A 42 8.11 -1.68 23.87
N ARG A 43 7.57 -1.63 25.10
CA ARG A 43 8.32 -1.64 26.36
C ARG A 43 7.61 -2.54 27.37
N LYS A 44 8.38 -3.18 28.26
CA LYS A 44 7.86 -4.17 29.23
C LYS A 44 6.96 -3.55 30.30
N ASP A 45 7.22 -2.30 30.65
CA ASP A 45 6.48 -1.49 31.63
C ASP A 45 5.16 -0.92 31.06
N ARG A 46 4.81 -1.27 29.81
CA ARG A 46 3.64 -0.75 29.06
C ARG A 46 3.68 0.75 28.76
N LEU A 47 4.80 1.42 29.05
CA LEU A 47 5.02 2.82 28.70
C LEU A 47 5.74 2.91 27.35
N HIS A 48 5.04 2.52 26.29
CA HIS A 48 5.52 2.52 24.92
C HIS A 48 6.05 3.89 24.44
N ASP A 49 7.14 3.87 23.67
CA ASP A 49 7.61 5.07 23.01
C ASP A 49 6.85 5.24 21.69
N ARG A 50 6.15 6.37 21.56
CA ARG A 50 5.35 6.71 20.37
C ARG A 50 5.83 8.03 19.79
N LEU A 51 6.53 7.97 18.67
CA LEU A 51 7.02 9.15 17.94
C LEU A 51 6.19 9.35 16.67
N CYS A 52 5.33 10.36 16.67
CA CYS A 52 4.48 10.73 15.55
C CYS A 52 5.14 11.84 14.72
N TYR A 53 5.32 11.58 13.43
CA TYR A 53 5.78 12.55 12.43
C TYR A 53 4.56 13.08 11.69
N ARG A 54 4.45 14.41 11.56
CA ARG A 54 3.41 15.07 10.76
C ARG A 54 4.04 16.12 9.85
N ARG A 55 3.56 16.23 8.61
CA ARG A 55 3.94 17.34 7.73
C ARG A 55 3.28 18.64 8.22
N ALA A 56 4.08 19.69 8.38
CA ALA A 56 3.61 21.04 8.68
C ALA A 56 4.54 22.05 7.98
N GLY A 57 3.98 22.92 7.14
CA GLY A 57 4.76 23.98 6.46
C GLY A 57 5.93 23.47 5.61
N GLY A 58 5.81 22.29 5.00
CA GLY A 58 6.88 21.67 4.20
C GLY A 58 7.97 20.95 5.02
N ALA A 59 7.96 21.06 6.35
CA ALA A 59 8.86 20.34 7.25
C ALA A 59 8.14 19.19 7.96
N TRP A 60 8.91 18.31 8.60
CA TRP A 60 8.38 17.30 9.50
C TRP A 60 8.41 17.83 10.94
N LYS A 61 7.25 17.81 11.60
CA LYS A 61 7.13 18.03 13.04
C LYS A 61 7.08 16.67 13.74
N ILE A 62 7.86 16.51 14.79
CA ILE A 62 7.93 15.30 15.60
C ILE A 62 7.24 15.57 16.93
N GLU A 63 6.32 14.70 17.32
CA GLU A 63 5.62 14.77 18.60
C GLU A 63 5.66 13.41 19.30
N ARG A 64 5.90 13.42 20.61
CA ARG A 64 5.79 12.23 21.45
C ARG A 64 4.34 12.08 21.91
N LEU A 65 3.75 10.93 21.69
CA LEU A 65 2.38 10.61 22.13
C LEU A 65 2.41 9.80 23.42
N ALA A 66 1.33 9.88 24.20
CA ALA A 66 1.15 9.03 25.35
C ALA A 66 1.04 7.55 24.90
N PRO A 67 1.67 6.61 25.62
CA PRO A 67 1.60 5.18 25.34
C PRO A 67 0.18 4.61 25.37
#